data_AF-A0A845ZKU2-F1
#
_entry.id   AF-A0A845ZKU2-F1
#
_cell.length_a   1.000
_cell.length_b   1.000
_cell.length_c   1.000
_cell.angle_alpha   90.00
_cell.angle_beta   90.00
_cell.angle_gamma   90.00
#
_symmetry.space_group_name_H-M   'P 1'
#
loop_
_entity.id
_entity.type
_entity.pdbx_description
1 polymer ?
#
loop_
_entity_poly.entity_id
_entity_poly.type
_entity_poly.pdbx_seq_one_letter_code
_entity_poly.pdbx_strand_id
1 'polypeptide(L)' 'VLTICYVGMIILGVVWLANINLIFLLISHVLALGIMWWRSQKVDLEDKRAIADFYQFIWKLFFLEYLIFPIACLL' A
#
# COMPACT_ATOMS: atom_id res chain seq x y z
N VAL A 1 10.01 -4.89 4.59
CA VAL A 1 9.68 -5.31 3.21
C VAL A 1 8.55 -4.47 2.63
N LEU A 2 7.32 -4.49 3.17
CA LEU A 2 6.17 -3.75 2.59
C LEU A 2 6.42 -2.25 2.36
N THR A 3 7.04 -1.53 3.30
CA THR A 3 7.42 -0.12 3.10
C THR A 3 8.26 0.08 1.83
N ILE A 4 9.21 -0.81 1.57
CA ILE A 4 10.08 -0.75 0.39
C ILE A 4 9.26 -1.01 -0.88
N CYS A 5 8.28 -1.91 -0.83
CA CYS A 5 7.38 -2.15 -1.95
C CYS A 5 6.56 -0.89 -2.28
N TYR A 6 5.93 -0.27 -1.29
CA TYR A 6 5.13 0.95 -1.47
C TYR A 6 5.96 2.12 -1.99
N VAL A 7 7.13 2.37 -1.39
CA VAL A 7 8.03 3.44 -1.83
C VAL A 7 8.64 3.12 -3.20
N GLY A 8 8.99 1.86 -3.44
CA GLY A 8 9.51 1.40 -4.72
C GLY A 8 8.53 1.62 -5.87
N MET A 9 7.24 1.36 -5.66
CA MET A 9 6.19 1.64 -6.65
C MET A 9 6.10 3.13 -6.99
N ILE A 10 6.20 4.01 -5.99
CA ILE A 10 6.21 5.47 -6.21
C ILE A 10 7.43 5.86 -7.04
N ILE A 11 8.63 5.40 -6.68
CA ILE A 11 9.89 5.73 -7.38
C ILE A 11 9.85 5.22 -8.83
N LEU A 12 9.47 3.96 -9.03
CA LEU A 12 9.38 3.36 -10.36
C LEU A 12 8.30 4.02 -11.22
N GLY A 13 7.18 4.42 -10.62
CA GLY A 13 6.14 5.23 -11.25
C GLY A 13 6.68 6.54 -11.80
N VAL A 14 7.46 7.27 -10.99
CA VAL A 14 8.06 8.56 -11.39
C VAL A 14 9.13 8.38 -12.47
N VAL A 15 9.96 7.34 -12.38
CA VAL A 15 11.14 7.17 -13.24
C VAL A 15 10.80 6.54 -14.59
N TRP A 16 9.87 5.57 -14.63
CA TRP A 16 9.72 4.69 -15.79
C TRP A 16 8.36 4.80 -16.49
N LEU A 17 7.34 5.37 -15.85
CA LEU A 17 6.00 5.49 -16.42
C LEU A 17 5.71 6.96 -16.80
N ALA A 18 5.74 7.25 -18.10
CA ALA A 18 5.58 8.61 -18.61
C ALA A 18 4.13 9.14 -18.58
N ASN A 19 3.13 8.26 -18.50
CA ASN A 19 1.70 8.59 -18.63
C ASN A 19 0.86 8.06 -17.45
N ILE A 20 1.40 8.10 -16.23
CA ILE A 20 0.67 7.73 -15.02
C ILE A 20 0.32 8.98 -14.22
N ASN A 21 -0.87 9.00 -13.61
CA ASN A 21 -1.24 10.04 -12.67
C ASN A 21 -0.41 9.93 -11.37
N LEU A 22 0.74 10.61 -11.36
CA LEU A 22 1.70 10.54 -10.25
C LEU A 22 1.13 11.06 -8.93
N ILE A 23 0.26 12.07 -8.96
CA ILE A 23 -0.36 12.63 -7.76
C ILE A 23 -1.27 11.59 -7.12
N PHE A 24 -2.12 10.95 -7.92
CA PHE A 24 -3.00 9.88 -7.44
C PHE A 24 -2.21 8.68 -6.91
N LEU A 25 -1.18 8.25 -7.65
CA LEU A 25 -0.31 7.15 -7.24
C LEU A 25 0.38 7.45 -5.89
N LEU A 26 0.97 8.65 -5.77
CA LEU A 26 1.65 9.08 -4.55
C LEU A 26 0.70 9.10 -3.35
N ILE A 27 -0.43 9.78 -3.47
CA ILE A 27 -1.39 9.95 -2.36
C ILE A 27 -1.92 8.59 -1.92
N SER A 28 -2.33 7.74 -2.86
CA SER A 28 -2.89 6.42 -2.56
C SER A 28 -1.88 5.52 -1.84
N HIS A 29 -0.63 5.48 -2.31
CA HIS A 29 0.43 4.65 -1.70
C HIS A 29 0.88 5.18 -0.34
N VAL A 30 1.02 6.50 -0.18
CA VAL A 30 1.37 7.12 1.12
C VAL A 30 0.25 6.89 2.14
N LEU A 31 -1.01 7.01 1.73
CA LEU A 31 -2.16 6.76 2.59
C LEU A 31 -2.27 5.29 3.00
N ALA A 32 -2.11 4.36 2.05
CA ALA A 32 -2.09 2.93 2.34
C ALA A 32 -0.96 2.56 3.32
N LEU A 33 0.25 3.08 3.09
CA LEU A 33 1.40 2.87 3.97
C LEU A 33 1.18 3.47 5.37
N GLY A 34 0.63 4.68 5.44
CA GLY A 34 0.32 5.35 6.71
C GLY A 34 -0.70 4.59 7.54
N ILE A 35 -1.79 4.13 6.93
CA ILE A 35 -2.80 3.30 7.60
C ILE A 35 -2.18 1.98 8.05
N MET A 36 -1.35 1.36 7.22
CA MET A 36 -0.67 0.11 7.56
C MET A 36 0.21 0.25 8.79
N TRP A 37 1.05 1.28 8.86
CA TRP A 37 1.89 1.57 10.02
C TRP A 37 1.07 1.89 11.27
N TRP A 38 0.03 2.70 11.13
CA TRP A 38 -0.82 3.04 12.27
C TRP A 38 -1.50 1.80 12.85
N ARG A 39 -1.99 0.89 12.01
CA ARG A 39 -2.56 -0.38 12.47
C ARG A 39 -1.50 -1.31 13.05
N SER A 40 -0.29 -1.38 12.45
CA SER A 40 0.75 -2.31 12.92
C SER A 40 1.17 -2.03 14.36
N GLN A 41 1.15 -0.76 14.79
CA GLN A 41 1.48 -0.36 16.17
C GLN A 41 0.45 -0.80 17.21
N LYS A 42 -0.74 -1.23 16.78
CA LYS A 42 -1.86 -1.60 17.66
C LYS A 42 -2.12 -3.10 17.71
N VAL A 43 -1.32 -3.91 17.04
CA VAL A 43 -1.48 -5.35 17.00
C VAL A 43 -0.88 -5.96 18.26
N ASP A 44 -1.70 -6.68 19.01
CA ASP A 44 -1.21 -7.55 20.08
C ASP A 44 -0.52 -8.78 19.46
N LEU A 45 0.76 -8.98 19.77
CA LEU A 45 1.57 -10.06 19.24
C LEU A 45 1.47 -11.35 20.08
N GLU A 46 0.85 -11.28 21.26
CA GLU A 46 0.57 -12.46 22.09
C GLU A 46 -0.76 -13.12 21.70
N ASP A 47 -1.66 -12.39 21.03
CA ASP A 47 -2.90 -12.92 20.47
C ASP A 47 -2.77 -13.33 19.00
N LYS A 48 -2.87 -14.65 18.75
CA LYS A 48 -2.86 -15.22 17.39
C LYS A 48 -4.00 -14.71 16.50
N ARG A 49 -5.16 -14.35 17.08
CA ARG A 49 -6.29 -13.81 16.29
C ARG A 49 -5.97 -12.40 15.81
N ALA A 50 -5.43 -11.56 16.68
CA ALA A 50 -4.97 -10.22 16.30
C ALA A 50 -3.92 -10.25 15.18
N ILE A 51 -2.97 -11.20 15.24
CA ILE A 51 -1.99 -11.42 14.16
C ILE A 51 -2.68 -11.84 12.85
N ALA A 52 -3.61 -12.80 12.91
CA ALA A 52 -4.32 -13.28 11.72
C ALA A 52 -5.16 -12.16 11.08
N ASP A 53 -5.84 -11.35 11.89
CA ASP A 53 -6.64 -10.22 11.41
C ASP A 53 -5.77 -9.14 10.77
N PHE A 54 -4.60 -8.84 11.35
CA PHE A 54 -3.65 -7.91 10.76
C PHE A 54 -3.09 -8.45 9.43
N TYR A 55 -2.81 -9.74 9.34
CA TYR A 55 -2.39 -10.38 8.10
C TYR A 55 -3.46 -10.31 7.02
N GLN A 56 -4.73 -10.57 7.36
CA GLN A 56 -5.86 -10.40 6.44
C GLN A 56 -6.00 -8.94 5.98
N PHE A 57 -5.71 -7.98 6.86
CA PHE A 57 -5.67 -6.57 6.49
C PHE A 57 -4.55 -6.26 5.48
N ILE A 58 -3.34 -6.81 5.65
CA ILE A 58 -2.26 -6.70 4.66
C ILE A 58 -2.70 -7.28 3.31
N TRP A 59 -3.39 -8.43 3.29
CA TRP A 59 -3.95 -9.01 2.06
C TRP A 59 -4.93 -8.07 1.35
N LYS A 60 -5.78 -7.37 2.10
CA LYS A 60 -6.70 -6.37 1.53
C LYS A 60 -5.94 -5.21 0.90
N LEU A 61 -4.88 -4.73 1.54
CA LEU A 61 -4.01 -3.69 0.95
C LEU A 61 -3.35 -4.18 -0.33
N PHE A 62 -2.83 -5.41 -0.34
CA PHE A 62 -2.26 -6.01 -1.54
C PHE A 62 -3.27 -6.10 -2.69
N PHE A 63 -4.50 -6.54 -2.41
CA PHE A 63 -5.56 -6.57 -3.43
C PHE A 63 -5.96 -5.17 -3.90
N LEU A 64 -5.91 -4.16 -3.02
CA LEU A 64 -6.22 -2.79 -3.36
C LEU A 64 -5.24 -2.21 -4.40
N GLU A 65 -3.98 -2.66 -4.42
CA GLU A 65 -3.00 -2.23 -5.43
C GLU A 65 -3.43 -2.58 -6.86
N TYR A 66 -4.12 -3.71 -7.05
CA TYR A 66 -4.67 -4.10 -8.36
C TYR A 66 -5.78 -3.17 -8.85
N LEU A 67 -6.35 -2.34 -7.97
CA LEU A 67 -7.29 -1.27 -8.34
C LEU A 67 -6.56 0.05 -8.49
N ILE A 68 -5.71 0.41 -7.52
CA ILE A 68 -4.98 1.69 -7.52
C ILE A 68 -4.15 1.85 -8.79
N PHE A 69 -3.37 0.84 -9.17
CA PHE A 69 -2.44 0.99 -10.28
C PHE A 69 -3.15 1.19 -11.63
N PRO A 70 -4.13 0.35 -12.04
CA PRO A 70 -4.90 0.61 -13.26
C PRO A 70 -5.63 1.96 -13.25
N ILE A 71 -6.21 2.35 -12.11
CA ILE A 71 -6.86 3.67 -11.98
C ILE A 71 -5.83 4.79 -12.20
N ALA A 72 -4.63 4.68 -11.65
CA ALA A 72 -3.57 5.65 -11.86
C ALA A 72 -3.14 5.76 -13.34
N CYS A 73 -3.22 4.67 -14.10
CA CYS A 73 -2.94 4.66 -15.54
C CYS A 73 -4.10 5.18 -16.41
N LEU A 74 -5.34 5.11 -15.92
CA LEU A 74 -6.54 5.53 -16.65
C LEU A 74 -6.92 7.00 -16.38
N LEU A 75 -6.51 7.54 -15.23
CA LEU A 75 -6.66 8.95 -14.85
C LEU A 75 -5.56 9.83 -15.45
#